data_AF-A0A3S3QIL4-F1
#
_entry.id   AF-A0A3S3QIL4-F1
#
_cell.length_a   1.000
_cell.length_b   1.000
_cell.length_c   1.000
_cell.angle_alpha   90.00
_cell.angle_beta   90.00
_cell.angle_gamma   90.00
#
_symmetry.space_group_name_H-M   'P 1'
#
loop_
_entity.id
_entity.type
_entity.pdbx_description
1 polymer ?
#
loop_
_entity_poly.entity_id
_entity_poly.type
_entity_poly.pdbx_seq_one_letter_code
_entity_poly.pdbx_strand_id
1 'polypeptide(L)'
;DFLPPSVMPRFIVKRHKEIKDRLRWRTGVVLAHSQLDAEAVVRADNEARQIHITVTGKERKVYLALIWLTFRELHTGFEGLKVDERIPMPDHPDITEDYETLLNYAEQGLEKIIPKGTKKAYSVKELLEGVHFDSPSQGERMLVLADGERKDGGLKGLIKKINRYVEGDLELFGLKINYQNIAEDLLNKKKK
;
A
#
# COMPACT_ATOMS: atom_id res chain seq x y z
N ASP A 1 6.56 -8.88 15.06
CA ASP A 1 6.82 -10.22 15.64
C ASP A 1 7.91 -10.99 14.85
N PHE A 2 7.73 -11.18 13.54
CA PHE A 2 8.66 -11.91 12.69
C PHE A 2 8.63 -11.37 11.24
N LEU A 3 9.79 -11.29 10.57
CA LEU A 3 9.87 -10.94 9.15
C LEU A 3 10.23 -12.20 8.34
N PRO A 4 9.29 -12.79 7.57
CA PRO A 4 9.58 -14.00 6.81
C PRO A 4 10.72 -13.76 5.80
N PRO A 5 11.79 -14.57 5.80
CA PRO A 5 12.93 -14.37 4.88
C PRO A 5 12.55 -14.41 3.40
N SER A 6 11.43 -15.05 3.07
CA SER A 6 10.93 -15.18 1.70
C SER A 6 10.03 -14.01 1.26
N VAL A 7 9.66 -13.08 2.14
CA VAL A 7 8.73 -11.98 1.80
C VAL A 7 9.30 -11.08 0.71
N MET A 8 10.56 -10.64 0.86
CA MET A 8 11.23 -9.79 -0.14
C MET A 8 11.48 -10.50 -1.47
N PRO A 9 12.05 -11.72 -1.52
CA PRO A 9 12.16 -12.47 -2.76
C PRO A 9 10.81 -12.64 -3.49
N ARG A 10 9.74 -13.00 -2.76
CA ARG A 10 8.39 -13.14 -3.35
C ARG A 10 7.87 -11.81 -3.89
N PHE A 11 8.09 -10.71 -3.17
CA PHE A 11 7.73 -9.37 -3.63
C PHE A 11 8.47 -8.97 -4.92
N ILE A 12 9.79 -9.17 -4.97
CA ILE A 12 10.62 -8.86 -6.13
C ILE A 12 10.17 -9.65 -7.36
N VAL A 13 9.91 -10.96 -7.21
CA VAL A 13 9.39 -11.80 -8.30
C VAL A 13 8.02 -11.30 -8.77
N LYS A 14 7.16 -10.89 -7.85
CA LYS A 14 5.81 -10.43 -8.16
C LYS A 14 5.78 -9.10 -8.91
N ARG A 15 6.66 -8.16 -8.56
CA ARG A 15 6.79 -6.84 -9.22
C ARG A 15 7.95 -6.78 -10.23
N HIS A 16 8.40 -7.92 -10.75
CA HIS A 16 9.62 -8.00 -11.60
C HIS A 16 9.57 -7.10 -12.84
N LYS A 17 8.38 -6.84 -13.39
CA LYS A 17 8.19 -6.02 -14.61
C LYS A 17 8.47 -4.53 -14.39
N GLU A 18 8.44 -4.06 -13.14
CA GLU A 18 8.70 -2.66 -12.80
C GLU A 18 10.11 -2.42 -12.28
N ILE A 19 10.96 -3.45 -12.19
CA ILE A 19 12.31 -3.29 -11.66
C ILE A 19 13.09 -2.34 -12.58
N LYS A 20 13.40 -1.16 -12.04
CA LYS A 20 14.12 -0.12 -12.75
C LYS A 20 15.56 -0.56 -12.98
N ASP A 21 16.02 -0.58 -14.23
CA ASP A 21 17.43 -0.80 -14.60
C ASP A 21 18.11 -2.00 -13.92
N ARG A 22 17.36 -3.08 -13.67
CA ARG A 22 17.80 -4.26 -12.91
C ARG A 22 18.24 -3.99 -11.46
N LEU A 23 17.94 -2.82 -10.89
CA LEU A 23 18.26 -2.39 -9.53
C LEU A 23 17.50 -3.21 -8.49
N ARG A 24 18.10 -4.33 -8.09
CA ARG A 24 17.61 -5.22 -7.03
C ARG A 24 18.78 -5.85 -6.29
N TRP A 25 18.60 -6.12 -5.01
CA TRP A 25 19.53 -6.83 -4.16
C TRP A 25 18.76 -7.70 -3.17
N ARG A 26 19.47 -8.45 -2.32
CA ARG A 26 18.86 -9.45 -1.42
C ARG A 26 17.73 -8.89 -0.56
N THR A 27 17.87 -7.65 -0.09
CA THR A 27 16.95 -7.01 0.85
C THR A 27 16.21 -5.83 0.25
N GLY A 28 16.21 -5.64 -1.07
CA GLY A 28 15.53 -4.48 -1.64
C GLY A 28 15.52 -4.40 -3.15
N VAL A 29 14.73 -3.46 -3.64
CA VAL A 29 14.46 -3.24 -5.06
C VAL A 29 14.07 -1.80 -5.33
N VAL A 30 14.47 -1.29 -6.50
CA VAL A 30 13.96 -0.04 -7.06
C VAL A 30 12.96 -0.37 -8.15
N LEU A 31 11.77 0.21 -8.04
CA LEU A 31 10.68 0.03 -8.98
C LEU A 31 10.33 1.36 -9.66
N ALA A 32 9.89 1.29 -10.92
CA ALA A 32 9.41 2.44 -11.67
C ALA A 32 8.12 2.09 -12.41
N HIS A 33 7.12 2.97 -12.30
CA HIS A 33 5.83 2.82 -12.95
C HIS A 33 5.61 3.95 -13.97
N SER A 34 5.87 3.67 -15.25
CA SER A 34 5.87 4.67 -16.31
C SER A 34 4.55 5.43 -16.46
N GLN A 35 3.41 4.75 -16.35
CA GLN A 35 2.09 5.40 -16.48
C GLN A 35 1.76 6.34 -15.31
N LEU A 36 2.38 6.10 -14.14
CA LEU A 36 2.15 6.89 -12.93
C LEU A 36 3.18 8.00 -12.77
N ASP A 37 4.23 7.99 -13.59
CA ASP A 37 5.39 8.85 -13.43
C ASP A 37 5.87 8.83 -11.98
N ALA A 38 6.08 7.61 -11.47
CA ALA A 38 6.39 7.34 -10.06
C ALA A 38 7.46 6.27 -9.92
N GLU A 39 8.31 6.43 -8.91
CA GLU A 39 9.38 5.51 -8.55
C GLU A 39 9.30 5.15 -7.08
N ALA A 40 9.67 3.91 -6.75
CA ALA A 40 9.65 3.41 -5.40
C ALA A 40 10.95 2.69 -5.05
N VAL A 41 11.38 2.84 -3.79
CA VAL A 41 12.44 2.04 -3.20
C VAL A 41 11.83 1.23 -2.07
N VAL A 42 11.93 -0.09 -2.17
CA VAL A 42 11.43 -1.02 -1.16
C VAL A 42 12.62 -1.75 -0.56
N ARG A 43 12.77 -1.66 0.77
CA ARG A 43 13.90 -2.27 1.49
C ARG A 43 13.41 -2.98 2.74
N ALA A 44 13.93 -4.17 2.98
CA ALA A 44 13.75 -4.87 4.24
C ALA A 44 14.96 -4.63 5.16
N ASP A 45 14.65 -4.27 6.39
CA ASP A 45 15.55 -4.36 7.52
C ASP A 45 15.23 -5.65 8.29
N ASN A 46 16.12 -6.63 8.21
CA ASN A 46 15.93 -7.92 8.88
C ASN A 46 16.19 -7.84 10.39
N GLU A 47 17.00 -6.90 10.85
CA GLU A 47 17.31 -6.72 12.27
C GLU A 47 16.13 -6.06 12.97
N ALA A 48 15.63 -4.96 12.40
CA ALA A 48 14.44 -4.26 12.86
C ALA A 48 13.13 -5.00 12.53
N ARG A 49 13.17 -5.99 11.61
CA ARG A 49 12.02 -6.76 11.09
C ARG A 49 10.98 -5.85 10.42
N GLN A 50 11.46 -4.88 9.66
CA GLN A 50 10.66 -3.85 9.02
C GLN A 50 10.85 -3.85 7.51
N ILE A 51 9.82 -3.39 6.79
CA ILE A 51 9.93 -3.10 5.36
C ILE A 51 9.64 -1.61 5.18
N HIS A 52 10.62 -0.88 4.65
CA HIS A 52 10.50 0.52 4.30
C HIS A 52 10.10 0.63 2.83
N ILE A 53 9.05 1.42 2.58
CA ILE A 53 8.57 1.74 1.24
C ILE A 53 8.64 3.26 1.11
N THR A 54 9.48 3.73 0.20
CA THR A 54 9.58 5.15 -0.13
C THR A 54 9.14 5.33 -1.57
N VAL A 55 8.20 6.25 -1.82
CA VAL A 55 7.66 6.50 -3.16
C VAL A 55 7.77 7.98 -3.50
N THR A 56 8.18 8.25 -4.74
CA THR A 56 8.33 9.60 -5.29
C THR A 56 7.68 9.68 -6.65
N GLY A 57 7.50 10.91 -7.16
CA GLY A 57 6.88 11.17 -8.45
C GLY A 57 5.43 11.67 -8.34
N LYS A 58 4.77 11.75 -9.49
CA LYS A 58 3.50 12.46 -9.66
C LYS A 58 2.34 11.77 -8.95
N GLU A 59 2.10 10.51 -9.27
CA GLU A 59 0.99 9.71 -8.72
C GLU A 59 1.49 8.77 -7.59
N ARG A 60 2.35 9.30 -6.70
CA ARG A 60 3.02 8.53 -5.64
C ARG A 60 2.06 7.81 -4.68
N LYS A 61 0.92 8.42 -4.33
CA LYS A 61 -0.10 7.81 -3.45
C LYS A 61 -0.67 6.53 -4.07
N VAL A 62 -1.04 6.62 -5.36
CA VAL A 62 -1.54 5.49 -6.14
C VAL A 62 -0.49 4.39 -6.20
N TYR A 63 0.77 4.74 -6.46
CA TYR A 63 1.81 3.73 -6.57
C TYR A 63 2.17 3.05 -5.25
N LEU A 64 2.24 3.83 -4.15
CA LEU A 64 2.39 3.30 -2.80
C LEU A 64 1.30 2.28 -2.48
N ALA A 65 0.06 2.62 -2.82
CA ALA A 65 -1.09 1.80 -2.54
C ALA A 65 -1.09 0.48 -3.36
N LEU A 66 -0.56 0.46 -4.59
CA LEU A 66 -0.34 -0.77 -5.36
C LEU A 66 0.74 -1.68 -4.74
N ILE A 67 1.85 -1.08 -4.29
CA ILE A 67 2.92 -1.80 -3.59
C ILE A 67 2.40 -2.40 -2.28
N TRP A 68 1.65 -1.60 -1.52
CA TRP A 68 1.03 -2.00 -0.26
C TRP A 68 0.06 -3.17 -0.44
N LEU A 69 -0.80 -3.11 -1.46
CA LEU A 69 -1.72 -4.20 -1.82
C LEU A 69 -0.98 -5.51 -2.13
N THR A 70 0.17 -5.39 -2.82
CA THR A 70 1.03 -6.53 -3.13
C THR A 70 1.55 -7.19 -1.85
N PHE A 71 1.99 -6.39 -0.86
CA PHE A 71 2.43 -6.92 0.44
C PHE A 71 1.28 -7.58 1.21
N ARG A 72 0.11 -6.95 1.29
CA ARG A 72 -1.07 -7.55 1.92
C ARG A 72 -1.44 -8.90 1.30
N GLU A 73 -1.39 -9.03 -0.02
CA GLU A 73 -1.60 -10.33 -0.67
C GLU A 73 -0.51 -11.34 -0.28
N LEU A 74 0.76 -10.95 -0.24
CA LEU A 74 1.84 -11.83 0.21
C LEU A 74 1.65 -12.27 1.68
N HIS A 75 1.16 -11.38 2.53
CA HIS A 75 0.88 -11.66 3.95
C HIS A 75 -0.13 -12.79 4.12
N THR A 76 -1.17 -12.88 3.26
CA THR A 76 -2.14 -13.99 3.29
C THR A 76 -1.52 -15.38 3.11
N GLY A 77 -0.32 -15.45 2.52
CA GLY A 77 0.42 -16.69 2.35
C GLY A 77 1.29 -17.10 3.55
N PHE A 78 1.26 -16.33 4.65
CA PHE A 78 1.99 -16.61 5.88
C PHE A 78 1.01 -16.78 7.04
N GLU A 79 0.93 -18.00 7.55
CA GLU A 79 0.05 -18.33 8.69
C GLU A 79 0.51 -17.61 9.96
N GLY A 80 -0.41 -16.94 10.65
CA GLY A 80 -0.15 -16.26 11.92
C GLY A 80 0.71 -15.00 11.84
N LEU A 81 1.01 -14.49 10.64
CA LEU A 81 1.81 -13.27 10.49
C LEU A 81 1.01 -12.03 10.95
N LYS A 82 1.53 -11.35 11.97
CA LYS A 82 1.02 -10.05 12.44
C LYS A 82 1.87 -8.93 11.86
N VAL A 83 1.22 -7.94 11.25
CA VAL A 83 1.86 -6.81 10.58
C VAL A 83 1.23 -5.53 11.09
N ASP A 84 2.08 -4.61 11.56
CA ASP A 84 1.67 -3.26 11.95
C ASP A 84 2.11 -2.29 10.84
N GLU A 85 1.19 -1.47 10.36
CA GLU A 85 1.43 -0.50 9.29
C GLU A 85 1.70 0.86 9.91
N ARG A 86 2.86 1.46 9.62
CA ARG A 86 3.33 2.65 10.34
C ARG A 86 3.74 3.75 9.39
N ILE A 87 3.51 5.00 9.79
CA ILE A 87 3.92 6.22 9.09
C ILE A 87 5.07 6.88 9.86
N PRO A 88 6.22 7.16 9.19
CA PRO A 88 7.32 7.88 9.80
C PRO A 88 7.03 9.37 9.94
N MET A 89 7.60 10.01 10.96
CA MET A 89 7.49 11.46 11.13
C MET A 89 8.35 12.20 10.07
N PRO A 90 7.87 13.32 9.49
CA PRO A 90 8.57 14.00 8.39
C PRO A 90 10.00 14.47 8.70
N ASP A 91 10.26 14.84 9.94
CA ASP A 91 11.53 15.35 10.47
C ASP A 91 12.35 14.31 11.22
N HIS A 92 11.70 13.23 11.71
CA HIS A 92 12.33 12.15 12.44
C HIS A 92 11.88 10.78 11.91
N PRO A 93 12.50 10.27 10.82
CA PRO A 93 12.06 9.03 10.18
C PRO A 93 12.09 7.77 11.06
N ASP A 94 12.92 7.78 12.11
CA ASP A 94 13.02 6.69 13.09
C ASP A 94 11.81 6.64 14.05
N ILE A 95 11.13 7.77 14.21
CA ILE A 95 9.89 7.86 14.99
C ILE A 95 8.73 7.59 14.04
N THR A 96 7.92 6.60 14.40
CA THR A 96 6.80 6.16 13.56
C THR A 96 5.55 6.03 14.40
N GLU A 97 4.41 6.36 13.81
CA GLU A 97 3.09 6.13 14.40
C GLU A 97 2.28 5.14 13.59
N ASP A 98 1.38 4.46 14.29
CA ASP A 98 0.53 3.44 13.71
C ASP A 98 -0.54 4.08 12.80
N TYR A 99 -0.72 3.52 11.60
CA TYR A 99 -1.61 4.07 10.60
C TYR A 99 -3.08 4.01 11.04
N GLU A 100 -3.51 2.90 11.63
CA GLU A 100 -4.87 2.74 12.15
C GLU A 100 -5.16 3.74 13.27
N THR A 101 -4.19 3.98 14.15
CA THR A 101 -4.28 5.01 15.18
C THR A 101 -4.49 6.41 14.58
N LEU A 102 -3.80 6.75 13.49
CA LEU A 102 -3.99 8.04 12.81
C LEU A 102 -5.39 8.17 12.18
N LEU A 103 -5.94 7.08 11.63
CA LEU A 103 -7.32 7.06 11.14
C LEU A 103 -8.33 7.31 12.26
N ASN A 104 -8.18 6.60 13.38
CA ASN A 104 -9.03 6.78 14.56
C ASN A 104 -9.01 8.23 15.07
N TYR A 105 -7.84 8.88 15.05
CA TYR A 105 -7.72 10.29 15.42
C TYR A 105 -8.47 11.21 14.44
N ALA A 106 -8.32 10.96 13.14
CA ALA A 106 -9.03 11.73 12.11
C ALA A 106 -10.55 11.58 12.23
N GLU A 107 -11.05 10.38 12.47
CA GLU A 107 -12.48 10.10 12.68
C GLU A 107 -13.05 10.80 13.92
N GLN A 108 -12.26 10.86 15.00
CA GLN A 108 -12.63 11.55 16.24
C GLN A 108 -12.45 13.08 16.16
N GLY A 109 -11.96 13.61 15.03
CA GLY A 109 -11.68 15.05 14.87
C GLY A 109 -10.47 15.53 15.67
N LEU A 110 -9.58 14.63 16.11
CA LEU A 110 -8.35 14.96 16.81
C LEU A 110 -7.27 15.38 15.80
N GLU A 111 -6.97 16.67 15.76
CA GLU A 111 -6.08 17.24 14.74
C GLU A 111 -4.59 16.94 14.98
N LYS A 112 -4.20 16.64 16.22
CA LYS A 112 -2.79 16.50 16.61
C LYS A 112 -2.51 15.24 17.39
N ILE A 113 -1.37 14.64 17.12
CA ILE A 113 -0.82 13.49 17.84
C ILE A 113 0.58 13.84 18.35
N ILE A 114 0.94 13.30 19.51
CA ILE A 114 2.32 13.34 20.04
C ILE A 114 2.84 11.90 20.02
N PRO A 115 3.67 11.54 19.03
CA PRO A 115 4.26 10.22 18.90
C PRO A 115 5.09 9.80 20.11
N LYS A 116 5.18 8.50 20.33
CA LYS A 116 6.11 7.98 21.34
C LYS A 116 7.55 8.30 20.95
N GLY A 117 8.33 8.82 21.90
CA GLY A 117 9.74 9.17 21.69
C GLY A 117 9.99 10.64 21.34
N THR A 118 8.95 11.48 21.28
CA THR A 118 9.09 12.93 21.12
C THR A 118 8.07 13.70 21.95
N LYS A 119 8.34 14.99 22.16
CA LYS A 119 7.39 15.94 22.78
C LYS A 119 6.73 16.85 21.74
N LYS A 120 7.10 16.69 20.46
CA LYS A 120 6.57 17.49 19.36
C LYS A 120 5.20 16.94 18.94
N ALA A 121 4.24 17.84 18.74
CA ALA A 121 2.95 17.51 18.18
C ALA A 121 2.99 17.61 16.65
N TYR A 122 2.37 16.64 15.98
CA TYR A 122 2.24 16.59 14.52
C TYR A 122 0.78 16.65 14.11
N SER A 123 0.53 17.26 12.96
CA SER A 123 -0.80 17.30 12.35
C SER A 123 -1.18 15.92 11.80
N VAL A 124 -2.26 15.34 12.29
CA VAL A 124 -2.79 14.06 11.81
C VAL A 124 -3.15 14.16 10.33
N LYS A 125 -3.73 15.29 9.92
CA LYS A 125 -4.08 15.57 8.52
C LYS A 125 -2.85 15.54 7.61
N GLU A 126 -1.75 16.18 8.01
CA GLU A 126 -0.52 16.21 7.18
C GLU A 126 0.12 14.82 7.06
N LEU A 127 0.10 14.03 8.13
CA LEU A 127 0.62 12.65 8.12
C LEU A 127 -0.21 11.77 7.18
N LEU A 128 -1.54 11.85 7.26
CA LEU A 128 -2.43 11.11 6.39
C LEU A 128 -2.40 11.63 4.95
N GLU A 129 -2.23 12.93 4.71
CA GLU A 129 -2.18 13.49 3.36
C GLU A 129 -1.04 12.88 2.52
N GLY A 130 0.03 12.36 3.12
CA GLY A 130 1.09 11.68 2.38
C GLY A 130 0.69 10.31 1.80
N VAL A 131 -0.29 9.64 2.42
CA VAL A 131 -0.54 8.20 2.26
C VAL A 131 -2.00 7.88 1.95
N HIS A 132 -2.93 8.60 2.58
CA HIS A 132 -4.37 8.46 2.48
C HIS A 132 -4.91 9.15 1.21
N PHE A 133 -5.90 8.52 0.57
CA PHE A 133 -6.67 9.12 -0.51
C PHE A 133 -7.78 10.02 0.03
N ASP A 134 -7.85 11.24 -0.47
CA ASP A 134 -8.84 12.23 -0.06
C ASP A 134 -10.12 12.19 -0.94
N SER A 135 -10.10 11.46 -2.07
CA SER A 135 -11.24 11.37 -2.99
C SER A 135 -11.44 9.98 -3.63
N PRO A 136 -12.70 9.59 -3.92
CA PRO A 136 -13.04 8.38 -4.67
C PRO A 136 -12.38 8.30 -6.05
N SER A 137 -12.15 9.45 -6.70
CA SER A 137 -11.53 9.53 -8.02
C SER A 137 -10.08 9.04 -8.06
N GLN A 138 -9.34 9.11 -6.95
CA GLN A 138 -8.01 8.50 -6.86
C GLN A 138 -8.09 6.96 -6.75
N GLY A 139 -9.12 6.44 -6.09
CA GLY A 139 -9.44 5.00 -6.05
C GLY A 139 -9.86 4.45 -7.41
N GLU A 140 -10.66 5.20 -8.17
CA GLU A 140 -11.02 4.83 -9.56
C GLU A 140 -9.79 4.78 -10.48
N ARG A 141 -8.86 5.73 -10.34
CA ARG A 141 -7.57 5.70 -11.07
C ARG A 141 -6.76 4.46 -10.71
N MET A 142 -6.65 4.13 -9.42
CA MET A 142 -6.02 2.88 -8.99
C MET A 142 -6.65 1.66 -9.67
N LEU A 143 -7.98 1.56 -9.67
CA LEU A 143 -8.71 0.44 -10.26
C LEU A 143 -8.45 0.32 -11.77
N VAL A 144 -8.48 1.43 -12.51
CA VAL A 144 -8.20 1.46 -13.95
C VAL A 144 -6.77 1.03 -14.26
N LEU A 145 -5.79 1.45 -13.45
CA LEU A 145 -4.38 1.12 -13.66
C LEU A 145 -4.06 -0.33 -13.31
N ALA A 146 -4.60 -0.82 -12.19
CA ALA A 146 -4.46 -2.21 -11.78
C ALA A 146 -5.17 -3.18 -12.75
N ASP A 147 -6.22 -2.69 -13.43
CA ASP A 147 -6.85 -3.36 -14.57
C ASP A 147 -6.02 -3.21 -15.85
N GLY A 148 -5.24 -2.14 -16.05
CA GLY A 148 -4.26 -2.00 -17.13
C GLY A 148 -3.12 -3.03 -17.11
N GLU A 149 -2.78 -3.59 -15.94
CA GLU A 149 -1.85 -4.72 -15.78
C GLU A 149 -2.43 -6.08 -16.29
N ARG A 150 -3.62 -6.05 -16.93
CA ARG A 150 -4.50 -7.07 -17.54
C ARG A 150 -3.93 -8.32 -18.22
N LYS A 151 -2.62 -8.51 -18.36
CA LYS A 151 -2.07 -9.71 -19.00
C LYS A 151 -1.97 -10.93 -18.08
N ASP A 152 -1.90 -10.75 -16.76
CA ASP A 152 -1.65 -11.87 -15.82
C ASP A 152 -2.66 -11.98 -14.67
N GLY A 153 -3.98 -11.80 -14.90
CA GLY A 153 -5.06 -12.29 -14.00
C GLY A 153 -5.02 -11.92 -12.49
N GLY A 154 -4.09 -11.05 -12.08
CA GLY A 154 -3.65 -10.92 -10.68
C GLY A 154 -4.65 -10.17 -9.84
N LEU A 155 -5.17 -9.04 -10.31
CA LEU A 155 -6.01 -8.17 -9.49
C LEU A 155 -7.42 -8.70 -9.25
N LYS A 156 -8.10 -9.29 -10.26
CA LYS A 156 -9.40 -9.94 -10.03
C LYS A 156 -9.26 -11.14 -9.09
N GLY A 157 -8.17 -11.89 -9.22
CA GLY A 157 -7.81 -12.95 -8.29
C GLY A 157 -7.50 -12.42 -6.90
N LEU A 158 -6.83 -11.28 -6.79
CA LEU A 158 -6.45 -10.61 -5.55
C LEU A 158 -7.67 -10.04 -4.84
N ILE A 159 -8.52 -9.25 -5.49
CA ILE A 159 -9.79 -8.76 -4.94
C ILE A 159 -10.65 -9.96 -4.51
N LYS A 160 -10.75 -11.01 -5.33
CA LYS A 160 -11.53 -12.22 -4.99
C LYS A 160 -10.90 -13.05 -3.85
N LYS A 161 -9.57 -13.08 -3.71
CA LYS A 161 -8.86 -13.77 -2.63
C LYS A 161 -8.96 -12.97 -1.34
N ILE A 162 -8.70 -11.67 -1.36
CA ILE A 162 -8.82 -10.79 -0.19
C ILE A 162 -10.26 -10.78 0.31
N ASN A 163 -11.27 -10.68 -0.57
CA ASN A 163 -12.69 -10.79 -0.20
C ASN A 163 -13.09 -12.19 0.34
N ARG A 164 -12.24 -13.22 0.16
CA ARG A 164 -12.46 -14.56 0.74
C ARG A 164 -11.83 -14.71 2.12
N TYR A 165 -10.79 -13.94 2.42
CA TYR A 165 -10.08 -13.95 3.71
C TYR A 165 -10.52 -12.81 4.64
N VAL A 166 -11.21 -11.80 4.10
CA VAL A 166 -11.77 -10.66 4.82
C VAL A 166 -13.29 -10.72 4.63
N GLU A 167 -14.01 -11.29 5.60
CA GLU A 167 -15.46 -11.08 5.74
C GLU A 167 -15.68 -9.61 6.16
N GLY A 168 -15.67 -8.68 5.21
CA GLY A 168 -15.85 -7.27 5.51
C GLY A 168 -15.40 -6.36 4.39
N ASP A 169 -16.11 -5.24 4.24
CA ASP A 169 -15.81 -4.18 3.27
C ASP A 169 -14.31 -3.81 3.30
N LEU A 170 -13.61 -3.82 2.16
CA LEU A 170 -12.26 -3.26 2.12
C LEU A 170 -12.36 -1.76 2.35
N GLU A 171 -11.89 -1.30 3.50
CA GLU A 171 -11.53 0.10 3.75
C GLU A 171 -10.08 0.31 3.32
N LEU A 172 -9.88 0.69 2.07
CA LEU A 172 -8.57 0.94 1.49
C LEU A 172 -8.26 2.43 1.57
N PHE A 173 -7.44 2.87 2.53
CA PHE A 173 -7.18 4.30 2.76
C PHE A 173 -8.50 5.11 2.81
N GLY A 174 -9.43 4.71 3.70
CA GLY A 174 -10.75 5.32 3.85
C GLY A 174 -11.69 5.19 2.65
N LEU A 175 -11.32 4.45 1.59
CA LEU A 175 -12.20 4.12 0.48
C LEU A 175 -12.93 2.82 0.77
N LYS A 176 -14.27 2.89 0.89
CA LYS A 176 -15.15 1.73 0.77
C LYS A 176 -15.25 1.36 -0.70
N ILE A 177 -14.45 0.41 -1.15
CA ILE A 177 -14.49 -0.03 -2.55
C ILE A 177 -15.66 -1.01 -2.71
N ASN A 178 -16.78 -0.55 -3.29
CA ASN A 178 -17.91 -1.43 -3.60
C ASN A 178 -17.64 -2.25 -4.87
N TYR A 179 -17.15 -3.48 -4.68
CA TYR A 179 -16.73 -4.36 -5.78
C TYR A 179 -17.87 -4.89 -6.66
N GLN A 180 -19.10 -4.93 -6.18
CA GLN A 180 -20.24 -5.48 -6.93
C GLN A 180 -20.56 -4.58 -8.13
N ASN A 181 -20.70 -3.28 -7.88
CA ASN A 181 -20.99 -2.29 -8.93
C ASN A 181 -19.83 -2.19 -9.95
N ILE A 182 -18.59 -2.31 -9.49
CA ILE A 182 -17.39 -2.20 -10.34
C ILE A 182 -17.23 -3.45 -11.22
N ALA A 183 -17.53 -4.65 -10.71
CA ALA A 183 -17.46 -5.88 -11.48
C ALA A 183 -18.48 -5.89 -12.64
N GLU A 184 -19.68 -5.37 -12.42
CA GLU A 184 -20.72 -5.22 -13.43
C GLU A 184 -20.34 -4.19 -14.51
N ASP A 185 -19.82 -3.04 -14.11
CA ASP A 185 -19.42 -1.99 -15.05
C ASP A 185 -18.24 -2.42 -15.94
N LEU A 186 -17.31 -3.21 -15.38
CA LEU A 186 -16.21 -3.85 -16.11
C LEU A 186 -16.67 -4.99 -17.04
N LEU A 187 -17.75 -5.69 -16.70
CA LEU A 187 -18.36 -6.71 -17.57
C LEU A 187 -19.13 -6.06 -18.73
N ASN A 188 -19.80 -4.94 -18.48
CA ASN A 188 -20.55 -4.21 -19.51
C ASN A 188 -19.64 -3.48 -20.51
N LYS A 189 -18.46 -2.99 -20.09
CA LYS A 189 -17.44 -2.44 -21.01
C LYS A 189 -16.85 -3.48 -21.98
N LYS A 190 -16.95 -4.78 -21.70
CA LYS A 190 -16.52 -5.86 -22.63
C LYS A 190 -17.58 -6.25 -23.67
N LYS A 191 -18.81 -5.76 -23.53
CA LYS A 191 -19.91 -6.01 -24.48
C LYS A 191 -20.07 -4.90 -25.54
N LYS A 192 -19.21 -3.89 -25.55
CA LYS A 192 -19.14 -2.85 -26.59
C LYS A 192 -17.83 -2.96 -27.35
#